data_AF-A0A958AMK7-F1
#
_entry.id   AF-A0A958AMK7-F1
#
_cell.length_a   1.000
_cell.length_b   1.000
_cell.length_c   1.000
_cell.angle_alpha   90.00
_cell.angle_beta   90.00
_cell.angle_gamma   90.00
#
_symmetry.space_group_name_H-M   'P 1'
#
loop_
_entity.id
_entity.type
_entity.pdbx_description
1 polymer ?
#
loop_
_entity_poly.entity_id
_entity_poly.type
_entity_poly.pdbx_seq_one_letter_code
_entity_poly.pdbx_strand_id
1 'polypeptide(L)'
;MSLLTRDQILSAPDASTVYEDVPVPEWGGEVRVKALSGIERDAFESSVTSFAGKKVRLSMDNVRARLVATTLIDEKGQPVLKPSDVTALGEKSAVALDRVFSVARRLAGLGSNELAQMTENL
;
A
#
# COMPACT_ATOMS: atom_id res chain seq x y z
N MET A 1 28.41 18.80 1.19
CA MET A 1 27.61 17.57 1.10
C MET A 1 28.29 16.65 0.12
N SER A 2 28.52 15.40 0.48
CA SER A 2 29.14 14.38 -0.38
C SER A 2 28.05 13.65 -1.16
N LEU A 3 28.27 13.36 -2.44
CA LEU A 3 27.37 12.52 -3.22
C LEU A 3 27.51 11.06 -2.78
N LEU A 4 26.39 10.34 -2.72
CA LEU A 4 26.37 8.91 -2.40
C LEU A 4 26.93 8.08 -3.56
N THR A 5 27.61 6.98 -3.25
CA THR A 5 28.07 5.99 -4.23
C THR A 5 26.98 4.98 -4.57
N ARG A 6 27.14 4.25 -5.67
CA ARG A 6 26.24 3.16 -6.08
C ARG A 6 26.02 2.15 -4.95
N ASP A 7 27.09 1.69 -4.31
CA ASP A 7 27.00 0.66 -3.27
C ASP A 7 26.32 1.17 -2.00
N GLN A 8 26.50 2.46 -1.68
CA GLN A 8 25.80 3.10 -0.57
C GLN A 8 24.29 3.17 -0.81
N ILE A 9 23.85 3.43 -2.04
CA ILE A 9 22.42 3.46 -2.40
C ILE A 9 21.82 2.05 -2.38
N LEU A 10 22.50 1.06 -2.96
CA LEU A 10 21.97 -0.31 -3.05
C LEU A 10 21.99 -1.09 -1.73
N SER A 11 22.81 -0.65 -0.76
CA SER A 11 22.88 -1.25 0.57
C SER A 11 22.03 -0.50 1.61
N ALA A 12 21.35 0.55 1.19
CA ALA A 12 20.56 1.38 2.08
C ALA A 12 19.29 0.60 2.54
N PRO A 13 18.96 0.59 3.84
CA PRO A 13 17.89 -0.26 4.40
C PRO A 13 16.44 0.21 4.09
N ASP A 14 16.25 1.08 3.11
CA ASP A 14 15.27 2.17 3.16
C ASP A 14 13.78 1.78 3.04
N ALA A 15 13.45 0.66 2.40
CA ALA A 15 12.05 0.30 2.13
C ALA A 15 11.59 -0.99 2.83
N SER A 16 12.43 -2.03 2.86
CA SER A 16 12.03 -3.34 3.40
C SER A 16 12.07 -3.42 4.93
N THR A 17 12.66 -2.42 5.61
CA THR A 17 12.82 -2.42 7.07
C THR A 17 11.84 -1.52 7.81
N VAL A 18 11.10 -0.67 7.09
CA VAL A 18 10.13 0.25 7.67
C VAL A 18 8.77 -0.42 7.71
N TYR A 19 8.29 -0.73 8.90
CA TYR A 19 6.96 -1.27 9.14
C TYR A 19 6.34 -0.71 10.42
N GLU A 20 5.03 -0.86 10.54
CA GLU A 20 4.25 -0.44 11.70
C GLU A 20 3.19 -1.51 12.01
N ASP A 21 3.08 -1.88 13.28
CA ASP A 21 2.04 -2.78 13.78
C ASP A 21 0.80 -1.95 14.13
N VAL A 22 -0.32 -2.29 13.50
CA VAL A 22 -1.59 -1.57 13.61
C VAL A 22 -2.60 -2.45 14.33
N PRO A 23 -3.08 -2.05 15.53
CA PRO A 23 -4.15 -2.77 16.20
C PRO A 23 -5.47 -2.57 15.44
N VAL A 24 -6.11 -3.68 15.09
CA VAL A 24 -7.40 -3.75 14.36
C VAL A 24 -8.41 -4.52 15.22
N PRO A 25 -9.01 -3.88 16.23
CA PRO A 25 -9.97 -4.54 17.13
C PRO A 25 -11.18 -5.14 16.37
N GLU A 26 -11.54 -4.57 15.23
CA GLU A 26 -12.60 -5.05 14.35
C GLU A 26 -12.30 -6.44 13.74
N TRP A 27 -11.03 -6.82 13.66
CA TRP A 27 -10.57 -8.15 13.24
C TRP A 27 -10.06 -8.99 14.41
N GLY A 28 -10.11 -8.46 15.64
CA GLY A 28 -9.72 -9.15 16.86
C GLY A 28 -8.21 -9.33 17.03
N GLY A 29 -7.38 -8.49 16.39
CA GLY A 29 -5.92 -8.63 16.44
C GLY A 29 -5.17 -7.40 15.96
N GLU A 30 -3.91 -7.61 15.60
CA GLU A 30 -3.04 -6.61 15.00
C GLU A 30 -2.55 -7.08 13.63
N VAL A 31 -2.18 -6.12 12.77
CA VAL A 31 -1.61 -6.40 11.46
C VAL A 31 -0.34 -5.58 11.26
N ARG A 32 0.66 -6.14 10.59
CA ARG A 32 1.89 -5.43 10.26
C ARG A 32 1.81 -4.83 8.87
N VAL A 33 2.00 -3.52 8.78
CA VAL A 33 1.98 -2.75 7.53
C VAL A 33 3.40 -2.31 7.23
N LYS A 34 3.93 -2.66 6.05
CA LYS A 34 5.25 -2.19 5.61
C LYS A 34 5.17 -1.02 4.64
N ALA A 35 6.27 -0.27 4.55
CA ALA A 35 6.52 0.64 3.45
C ALA A 35 6.66 -0.14 2.13
N LEU A 36 6.34 0.54 1.02
CA LEU A 36 6.53 -0.02 -0.31
C LEU A 36 7.92 0.32 -0.82
N SER A 37 8.59 -0.66 -1.42
CA SER A 37 9.73 -0.38 -2.30
C SER A 37 9.28 0.32 -3.58
N GLY A 38 10.21 0.92 -4.32
CA GLY A 38 9.88 1.59 -5.59
C GLY A 38 9.14 0.66 -6.58
N ILE A 39 9.59 -0.60 -6.70
CA ILE A 39 8.96 -1.59 -7.58
C ILE A 39 7.54 -1.93 -7.13
N GLU A 40 7.30 -2.04 -5.82
CA GLU A 40 5.98 -2.37 -5.29
C GLU A 40 5.02 -1.20 -5.40
N ARG A 41 5.51 0.03 -5.23
CA ARG A 41 4.76 1.25 -5.50
C ARG A 41 4.36 1.33 -6.97
N ASP A 42 5.30 1.12 -7.89
CA ASP A 42 5.02 1.11 -9.34
C ASP A 42 3.98 0.04 -9.71
N ALA A 43 4.08 -1.15 -9.12
CA ALA A 43 3.10 -2.23 -9.32
C ALA A 43 1.71 -1.86 -8.78
N PHE A 44 1.65 -1.20 -7.62
CA PHE A 44 0.41 -0.67 -7.08
C PHE A 44 -0.19 0.42 -7.99
N GLU A 45 0.63 1.37 -8.45
CA GLU A 45 0.22 2.45 -9.36
C GLU A 45 -0.25 1.91 -10.72
N SER A 46 0.41 0.89 -11.25
CA SER A 46 -0.04 0.19 -12.46
C SER A 46 -1.38 -0.51 -12.23
N SER A 47 -1.60 -1.12 -11.06
CA SER A 47 -2.87 -1.81 -10.77
C SER A 47 -4.04 -0.87 -10.46
N VAL A 48 -3.81 0.40 -10.07
CA VAL A 48 -4.89 1.42 -9.99
C VAL A 48 -5.17 2.04 -11.35
N THR A 49 -4.26 1.91 -12.32
CA THR A 49 -4.30 2.63 -13.58
C THR A 49 -4.72 1.71 -14.72
N SER A 50 -5.93 1.90 -15.25
CA SER A 50 -6.40 1.19 -16.44
C SER A 50 -6.29 2.08 -17.68
N PHE A 51 -5.92 1.49 -18.81
CA PHE A 51 -5.87 2.20 -20.09
C PHE A 51 -7.11 1.85 -20.91
N ALA A 52 -8.00 2.83 -21.11
CA ALA A 52 -9.13 2.73 -22.02
C ALA A 52 -8.81 3.50 -23.31
N GLY A 53 -8.10 2.84 -24.24
CA GLY A 53 -7.60 3.46 -25.46
C GLY A 53 -6.52 4.51 -25.17
N LYS A 54 -6.73 5.77 -25.61
CA LYS A 54 -5.81 6.90 -25.32
C LYS A 54 -6.06 7.59 -23.97
N LYS A 55 -7.08 7.16 -23.21
CA LYS A 55 -7.43 7.76 -21.91
C LYS A 55 -7.03 6.84 -20.77
N VAL A 56 -6.31 7.41 -19.82
CA VAL A 56 -6.04 6.78 -18.52
C VAL A 56 -7.31 6.87 -17.68
N ARG A 57 -7.82 5.73 -17.21
CA ARG A 57 -8.91 5.63 -16.23
C ARG A 57 -8.37 5.00 -14.95
N LEU A 58 -8.58 5.67 -13.83
CA LEU A 58 -8.30 5.08 -12.54
C LEU A 58 -9.39 4.05 -12.22
N SER A 59 -8.97 2.80 -11.98
CA SER A 59 -9.83 1.78 -11.40
C SER A 59 -9.85 2.05 -9.89
N MET A 60 -10.86 2.82 -9.48
CA MET A 60 -11.07 3.17 -8.07
C MET A 60 -11.68 2.02 -7.27
N ASP A 61 -12.17 0.99 -7.96
CA ASP A 61 -12.72 -0.20 -7.33
C ASP A 61 -11.66 -0.86 -6.45
N ASN A 62 -12.00 -1.06 -5.17
CA ASN A 62 -11.15 -1.72 -4.18
C ASN A 62 -9.75 -1.11 -4.01
N VAL A 63 -9.53 0.17 -4.35
CA VAL A 63 -8.21 0.81 -4.22
C VAL A 63 -7.64 0.71 -2.80
N ARG A 64 -8.50 0.84 -1.79
CA ARG A 64 -8.12 0.69 -0.37
C ARG A 64 -7.69 -0.74 -0.07
N ALA A 65 -8.50 -1.72 -0.45
CA ALA A 65 -8.21 -3.13 -0.25
C ALA A 65 -6.93 -3.56 -1.00
N ARG A 66 -6.69 -3.02 -2.20
CA ARG A 66 -5.47 -3.29 -2.95
C ARG A 66 -4.22 -2.74 -2.27
N LEU A 67 -4.25 -1.50 -1.79
CA LEU A 67 -3.10 -0.94 -1.07
C LEU A 67 -2.81 -1.72 0.21
N VAL A 68 -3.87 -2.06 0.96
CA VAL A 68 -3.76 -2.88 2.18
C VAL A 68 -3.18 -4.26 1.84
N ALA A 69 -3.68 -4.95 0.81
CA ALA A 69 -3.18 -6.25 0.40
C ALA A 69 -1.68 -6.23 0.01
N THR A 70 -1.21 -5.17 -0.64
CA THR A 70 0.21 -5.02 -1.01
C THR A 70 1.13 -4.70 0.18
N THR A 71 0.60 -4.10 1.24
CA THR A 71 1.39 -3.60 2.38
C THR A 71 1.38 -4.51 3.60
N LEU A 72 0.42 -5.45 3.70
CA LEU A 72 0.35 -6.37 4.82
C LEU A 72 1.38 -7.50 4.74
N ILE A 73 2.22 -7.61 5.77
CA ILE A 73 3.24 -8.65 5.91
C ILE A 73 3.12 -9.41 7.22
N ASP A 74 3.67 -10.63 7.26
CA ASP A 74 3.81 -11.42 8.47
C ASP A 74 5.08 -11.04 9.25
N GLU A 75 5.35 -11.76 10.35
CA GLU A 75 6.55 -11.56 11.17
C GLU A 75 7.87 -11.80 10.42
N LYS A 76 7.82 -12.53 9.30
CA LYS A 76 8.96 -12.85 8.42
C LYS A 76 9.07 -11.86 7.24
N GLY A 77 8.23 -10.83 7.19
CA GLY A 77 8.20 -9.86 6.10
C GLY A 77 7.57 -10.41 4.80
N GLN A 78 6.85 -11.53 4.85
CA GLN A 78 6.18 -12.11 3.69
C GLN A 78 4.75 -11.57 3.56
N PRO A 79 4.24 -11.32 2.35
CA PRO A 79 2.86 -10.87 2.16
C PRO A 79 1.84 -11.81 2.80
N VAL A 80 0.93 -11.25 3.61
CA VAL A 80 -0.17 -12.02 4.24
C VAL A 80 -1.29 -12.30 3.23
N LEU A 81 -1.48 -11.39 2.29
CA LEU A 81 -2.55 -11.44 1.30
C LEU A 81 -1.99 -11.54 -0.11
N LYS A 82 -2.77 -12.18 -0.98
CA LYS A 82 -2.50 -12.28 -2.41
C LYS A 82 -3.41 -11.35 -3.19
N PRO A 83 -3.07 -11.03 -4.45
CA PRO A 83 -3.95 -10.26 -5.33
C PRO A 83 -5.36 -10.86 -5.48
N SER A 84 -5.49 -12.19 -5.36
CA SER A 84 -6.78 -12.90 -5.38
C SER A 84 -7.69 -12.59 -4.19
N ASP A 85 -7.13 -12.13 -3.07
CA ASP A 85 -7.86 -11.92 -1.82
C ASP A 85 -8.48 -10.52 -1.73
N VAL A 86 -8.14 -9.63 -2.67
CA VAL A 86 -8.56 -8.22 -2.68
C VAL A 86 -10.08 -8.07 -2.63
N THR A 87 -10.83 -8.90 -3.35
CA THR A 87 -12.30 -8.85 -3.35
C THR A 87 -12.85 -9.22 -1.97
N ALA A 88 -12.38 -10.33 -1.40
CA ALA A 88 -12.80 -10.79 -0.08
C ALA A 88 -12.38 -9.81 1.05
N LEU A 89 -11.25 -9.13 0.86
CA LEU A 89 -10.80 -8.05 1.74
C LEU A 89 -11.70 -6.82 1.63
N GLY A 90 -12.12 -6.45 0.42
CA GLY A 90 -13.04 -5.32 0.18
C GLY A 90 -14.42 -5.50 0.81
N GLU A 91 -14.85 -6.74 1.02
CA GLU A 91 -16.10 -7.09 1.72
C GLU A 91 -16.00 -7.01 3.26
N LYS A 92 -14.81 -6.76 3.82
CA LYS A 92 -14.63 -6.62 5.27
C LYS A 92 -15.10 -5.26 5.78
N SER A 93 -15.02 -5.07 7.10
CA SER A 93 -15.36 -3.81 7.76
C SER A 93 -14.64 -2.62 7.12
N ALA A 94 -15.43 -1.67 6.59
CA ALA A 94 -14.91 -0.44 6.02
C ALA A 94 -14.08 0.38 7.02
N VAL A 95 -14.46 0.35 8.30
CA VAL A 95 -13.72 1.02 9.40
C VAL A 95 -12.35 0.37 9.60
N ALA A 96 -12.29 -0.96 9.59
CA ALA A 96 -11.03 -1.69 9.72
C ALA A 96 -10.10 -1.42 8.52
N LEU A 97 -10.66 -1.45 7.30
CA LEU A 97 -9.92 -1.13 6.08
C LEU A 97 -9.38 0.29 6.09
N ASP A 98 -10.19 1.28 6.48
CA ASP A 98 -9.77 2.69 6.51
C ASP A 98 -8.63 2.94 7.51
N ARG A 99 -8.68 2.28 8.67
CA ARG A 99 -7.62 2.30 9.68
C ARG A 99 -6.29 1.81 9.10
N VAL A 100 -6.27 0.61 8.53
CA VAL A 100 -5.05 0.00 7.96
C VAL A 100 -4.58 0.78 6.74
N PHE A 101 -5.51 1.19 5.88
CA PHE A 101 -5.24 2.00 4.68
C PHE A 101 -4.56 3.32 5.01
N SER A 102 -4.97 4.00 6.08
CA SER A 102 -4.37 5.26 6.50
C SER A 102 -2.88 5.12 6.85
N VAL A 103 -2.52 4.04 7.54
CA VAL A 103 -1.12 3.71 7.84
C VAL A 103 -0.37 3.31 6.58
N ALA A 104 -0.94 2.43 5.76
CA ALA A 104 -0.35 1.98 4.50
C ALA A 104 -0.04 3.14 3.56
N ARG A 105 -0.96 4.10 3.42
CA ARG A 105 -0.80 5.30 2.61
C ARG A 105 0.35 6.18 3.10
N ARG A 106 0.45 6.36 4.42
CA ARG A 106 1.55 7.14 5.04
C ARG A 106 2.90 6.49 4.77
N LEU A 107 3.01 5.18 4.99
CA LEU A 107 4.25 4.44 4.79
C LEU A 107 4.64 4.30 3.32
N ALA A 108 3.67 4.26 2.41
CA ALA A 108 3.91 4.26 0.96
C ALA A 108 4.35 5.62 0.40
N GLY A 109 4.40 6.67 1.23
CA GLY A 109 4.75 8.02 0.77
C GLY A 109 3.71 8.65 -0.16
N LEU A 110 2.45 8.20 -0.09
CA LEU A 110 1.32 8.70 -0.89
C LEU A 110 0.62 9.92 -0.22
N GLY A 111 1.42 10.77 0.43
CA GLY A 111 0.98 11.85 1.31
C GLY A 111 0.28 13.01 0.58
N SER A 112 -0.88 13.40 1.14
CA SER A 112 -1.73 14.57 0.88
C SER A 112 -2.23 14.84 -0.56
N ASN A 113 -1.38 14.95 -1.58
CA ASN A 113 -1.80 15.51 -2.87
C ASN A 113 -2.21 14.48 -3.94
N GLU A 114 -1.60 13.31 -3.98
CA GLU A 114 -1.84 12.37 -5.10
C GLU A 114 -3.05 11.45 -4.88
N LEU A 115 -3.24 10.91 -3.68
CA LEU A 115 -4.33 9.95 -3.40
C LEU A 115 -5.64 10.59 -2.91
N ALA A 116 -5.60 11.83 -2.41
CA ALA A 116 -6.83 12.56 -2.02
C ALA A 116 -7.70 12.84 -3.26
N GLN A 117 -7.10 13.30 -4.36
CA GLN A 117 -7.78 13.39 -5.66
C GLN A 117 -8.35 12.04 -6.14
N MET A 118 -7.75 10.93 -5.71
CA MET A 118 -8.19 9.58 -6.08
C MET A 118 -9.34 9.06 -5.20
N THR A 119 -9.57 9.63 -4.02
CA THR A 119 -10.56 9.13 -3.05
C THR A 119 -11.66 10.16 -2.70
N GLU A 120 -11.50 11.43 -3.05
CA GLU A 120 -12.49 12.50 -2.80
C GLU A 120 -13.74 12.46 -3.70
N ASN A 121 -13.85 11.51 -4.63
CA ASN A 121 -15.05 11.33 -5.46
C ASN A 121 -15.92 10.13 -4.99
N LEU A 122 -15.86 9.80 -3.69
CA LEU A 122 -16.74 8.81 -3.04
C LEU A 122 -18.02 9.47 -2.50
#